data_AF-A0A8S2ZA65-F1
#
_entry.id   AF-A0A8S2ZA65-F1
#
_cell.length_a   1.000
_cell.length_b   1.000
_cell.length_c   1.000
_cell.angle_alpha   90.00
_cell.angle_beta   90.00
_cell.angle_gamma   90.00
#
_symmetry.space_group_name_H-M   'P 1'
#
loop_
_entity.id
_entity.type
_entity.pdbx_description
1 polymer ?
#
loop_
_entity_poly.entity_id
_entity_poly.type
_entity_poly.pdbx_seq_one_letter_code
_entity_poly.pdbx_strand_id
1 'polypeptide(L)'
;MPAFLTSKQHSWEEANQSRLITKVRCAGEMYPDRLKKFLLFYQTIPNSLFEKIAPCVKIASAALICFRPPLISSVDPKKEERLAKIMKIRADAENELKERVLENPFNSRCKWDKLEDTQIAFPKMTKEQLRDLCFGTYQIKQARRYTEAHLNKNDGDYE
;
A
#
# COMPACT_ATOMS: atom_id res chain seq x y z
N MET A 1 -14.64 -10.15 -0.04
CA MET A 1 -14.68 -10.40 1.43
C MET A 1 -15.59 -9.43 2.23
N PRO A 2 -16.80 -9.04 1.77
CA PRO A 2 -17.82 -8.47 2.69
C PRO A 2 -18.82 -9.49 3.24
N ALA A 3 -18.99 -10.64 2.58
CA ALA A 3 -20.07 -11.59 2.89
C ALA A 3 -19.88 -12.40 4.19
N PHE A 4 -18.68 -12.38 4.79
CA PHE A 4 -18.36 -13.12 6.02
C PHE A 4 -18.28 -12.22 7.27
N LEU A 5 -18.59 -10.93 7.11
CA LEU A 5 -18.59 -9.98 8.21
C LEU A 5 -19.93 -10.05 8.96
N THR A 6 -19.87 -10.34 10.26
CA THR A 6 -21.03 -10.26 11.18
C THR A 6 -21.39 -8.82 11.54
N SER A 7 -20.48 -7.86 11.34
CA SER A 7 -20.65 -6.42 11.60
C SER A 7 -20.34 -5.58 10.36
N LYS A 8 -20.74 -4.31 10.35
CA LYS A 8 -20.50 -3.41 9.22
C LYS A 8 -19.00 -3.08 9.02
N GLN A 9 -18.18 -3.23 10.06
CA GLN A 9 -16.74 -2.96 10.07
C GLN A 9 -16.00 -3.90 11.02
N HIS A 10 -14.77 -4.27 10.65
CA HIS A 10 -13.85 -5.02 11.50
C HIS A 10 -13.49 -4.26 12.78
N SER A 11 -13.18 -5.00 13.84
CA SER A 11 -12.45 -4.43 14.98
C SER A 11 -11.05 -3.98 14.54
N TRP A 12 -10.38 -3.17 15.35
CA TRP A 12 -9.02 -2.73 15.01
C TRP A 12 -8.03 -3.90 15.01
N GLU A 13 -8.20 -4.87 15.91
CA GLU A 13 -7.40 -6.11 15.97
C GLU A 13 -7.59 -6.92 14.68
N GLU A 14 -8.84 -7.18 14.30
CA GLU A 14 -9.18 -7.93 13.09
C GLU A 14 -8.68 -7.23 11.82
N ALA A 15 -8.82 -5.90 11.76
CA ALA A 15 -8.34 -5.11 10.64
C ALA A 15 -6.80 -5.17 10.53
N ASN A 16 -6.09 -5.10 11.65
CA ASN A 16 -4.63 -5.23 11.67
C ASN A 16 -4.18 -6.63 11.26
N GLN A 17 -4.85 -7.67 11.74
CA GLN A 17 -4.59 -9.05 11.33
C GLN A 17 -4.85 -9.25 9.83
N SER A 18 -5.96 -8.73 9.31
CA SER A 18 -6.29 -8.78 7.89
C SER A 18 -5.24 -8.06 7.02
N ARG A 19 -4.77 -6.88 7.45
CA ARG A 19 -3.67 -6.16 6.80
C ARG A 19 -2.37 -6.96 6.83
N LEU A 20 -2.03 -7.60 7.95
CA LEU A 20 -0.85 -8.45 8.07
C LEU A 20 -0.92 -9.62 7.08
N ILE A 21 -2.05 -10.35 7.07
CA ILE A 21 -2.32 -11.45 6.13
C ILE A 21 -2.20 -10.96 4.69
N THR A 22 -2.77 -9.80 4.38
CA THR A 22 -2.70 -9.23 3.02
C THR A 22 -1.27 -8.93 2.61
N LYS A 23 -0.45 -8.35 3.49
CA LYS A 23 0.96 -8.07 3.18
C LYS A 23 1.79 -9.34 2.97
N VAL A 24 1.56 -10.39 3.76
CA VAL A 24 2.19 -11.71 3.57
C VAL A 24 1.71 -12.37 2.27
N ARG A 25 0.40 -12.32 2.00
CA ARG A 25 -0.19 -12.81 0.76
C ARG A 25 0.44 -12.11 -0.45
N CYS A 26 0.56 -10.79 -0.43
CA CYS A 26 1.21 -10.04 -1.50
C CYS A 26 2.60 -10.58 -1.80
N ALA A 27 3.41 -10.92 -0.79
CA ALA A 27 4.73 -11.53 -0.99
C ALA A 27 4.65 -12.92 -1.64
N GLY A 28 3.70 -13.75 -1.20
CA GLY A 28 3.44 -15.07 -1.79
C GLY A 28 2.91 -15.02 -3.22
N GLU A 29 2.08 -14.03 -3.55
CA GLU A 29 1.42 -13.86 -4.85
C GLU A 29 2.36 -13.32 -5.94
N MET A 30 3.49 -12.70 -5.57
CA MET A 30 4.46 -12.17 -6.54
C MET A 30 5.02 -13.25 -7.48
N TYR A 31 5.14 -14.49 -7.00
CA TYR A 31 5.66 -15.63 -7.77
C TYR A 31 4.60 -16.22 -8.73
N PRO A 32 3.39 -16.59 -8.28
CA PRO A 32 2.28 -16.99 -9.16
C PRO A 32 1.97 -15.97 -10.25
N ASP A 33 2.06 -14.67 -9.97
CA ASP A 33 1.81 -13.63 -10.98
C ASP A 33 2.81 -13.65 -12.14
N ARG A 34 4.04 -14.13 -11.92
CA ARG A 34 5.00 -14.38 -13.01
C ARG A 34 4.60 -15.58 -13.86
N LEU A 35 4.07 -16.64 -13.24
CA LEU A 35 3.59 -17.82 -13.96
C LEU A 35 2.37 -17.50 -14.83
N LYS A 36 1.47 -16.63 -14.36
CA LYS A 36 0.32 -16.15 -15.15
C LYS A 36 0.70 -15.40 -16.44
N LYS A 37 1.98 -15.09 -16.68
CA LYS A 37 2.46 -14.52 -17.95
C LYS A 37 2.58 -15.56 -19.06
N PHE A 38 2.67 -16.84 -18.72
CA PHE A 38 2.62 -17.91 -19.71
C PHE A 38 1.17 -18.21 -20.04
N LEU A 39 0.84 -18.25 -21.34
CA LEU A 39 -0.52 -18.48 -21.84
C LEU A 39 -1.18 -19.71 -21.20
N LEU A 40 -0.39 -20.77 -21.00
CA LEU A 40 -0.83 -22.03 -20.38
C LEU A 40 -1.41 -21.84 -18.96
N PHE A 41 -0.86 -20.93 -18.16
CA PHE A 41 -1.30 -20.69 -16.77
C PHE A 41 -2.21 -19.47 -16.62
N TYR A 42 -2.43 -18.73 -17.71
CA TYR A 42 -3.34 -17.59 -17.71
C TYR A 42 -4.80 -18.01 -17.89
N GLN A 43 -5.03 -19.09 -18.64
CA GLN A 43 -6.36 -19.60 -18.99
C GLN A 43 -6.71 -20.88 -18.23
N THR A 44 -7.94 -21.35 -18.42
CA THR A 44 -8.41 -22.65 -17.93
C THR A 44 -7.58 -23.77 -18.55
N ILE A 45 -6.97 -24.61 -17.71
CA ILE A 45 -6.16 -25.74 -18.18
C ILE A 45 -7.10 -26.91 -18.51
N PRO A 46 -7.06 -27.48 -19.73
CA PRO A 46 -7.87 -28.64 -20.07
C PRO A 46 -7.43 -29.86 -19.26
N ASN A 47 -8.39 -30.70 -18.87
CA ASN A 47 -8.14 -31.88 -18.03
C ASN A 47 -7.14 -32.87 -18.66
N SER A 48 -7.02 -32.89 -20.00
CA SER A 48 -6.02 -33.70 -20.72
C SER A 48 -4.57 -33.33 -20.40
N LEU A 49 -4.34 -32.11 -19.91
CA LEU A 49 -3.01 -31.62 -19.51
C LEU A 49 -2.73 -31.81 -18.02
N PHE A 50 -3.68 -32.32 -17.23
CA PHE A 50 -3.56 -32.40 -15.78
C PHE A 50 -2.28 -33.13 -15.32
N GLU A 51 -1.98 -34.29 -15.93
CA GLU A 51 -0.76 -35.06 -15.66
C GLU A 51 0.54 -34.32 -16.04
N LYS A 52 0.44 -33.35 -16.96
CA LYS A 52 1.57 -32.58 -17.49
C LYS A 52 1.73 -31.21 -16.83
N ILE A 53 0.79 -30.78 -15.98
CA ILE A 53 0.85 -29.47 -15.30
C ILE A 53 2.14 -29.35 -14.48
N ALA A 54 2.48 -30.36 -13.69
CA ALA A 54 3.66 -30.30 -12.82
C ALA A 54 4.97 -30.12 -13.61
N PRO A 55 5.25 -30.91 -14.67
CA PRO A 55 6.37 -30.64 -15.59
C PRO A 55 6.34 -29.23 -16.19
N CYS A 56 5.17 -28.77 -16.67
CA CYS A 56 5.05 -27.43 -17.27
C CYS A 56 5.39 -26.32 -16.27
N VAL A 57 4.92 -26.43 -15.02
CA VAL A 57 5.22 -25.46 -13.95
C VAL A 57 6.72 -25.45 -13.65
N LYS A 58 7.37 -26.62 -13.59
CA LYS A 58 8.83 -26.71 -13.40
C LYS A 58 9.61 -26.02 -14.51
N ILE A 59 9.25 -26.28 -15.77
CA ILE A 59 9.90 -25.66 -16.95
C ILE A 59 9.71 -24.15 -16.93
N ALA A 60 8.48 -23.67 -16.71
CA ALA A 60 8.21 -22.23 -16.66
C ALA A 60 8.91 -21.55 -15.49
N SER A 61 9.00 -22.20 -14.34
CA SER A 61 9.73 -21.70 -13.17
C SER A 61 11.23 -21.61 -13.45
N ALA A 62 11.82 -22.64 -14.07
CA ALA A 62 13.22 -22.63 -14.50
C ALA A 62 13.51 -21.50 -15.50
N ALA A 63 12.62 -21.29 -16.47
CA ALA A 63 12.72 -20.19 -17.43
C ALA A 63 12.62 -18.82 -16.73
N LEU A 64 11.70 -18.65 -15.78
CA LEU A 64 11.60 -17.43 -14.99
C LEU A 64 12.87 -17.16 -14.17
N ILE A 65 13.45 -18.19 -13.56
CA ILE A 65 14.69 -18.07 -12.78
C ILE A 65 15.87 -17.69 -13.68
N CYS A 66 15.96 -18.29 -14.87
CA CYS A 66 17.06 -18.07 -15.81
C CYS A 66 17.02 -16.67 -16.45
N PHE A 67 15.83 -16.20 -16.85
CA PHE A 67 15.70 -15.03 -17.72
C PHE A 67 15.09 -13.79 -17.06
N ARG A 68 14.49 -13.91 -15.87
CA ARG A 68 13.91 -12.74 -15.17
C ARG A 68 14.79 -12.33 -14.01
N PRO A 69 14.93 -11.02 -13.76
CA PRO A 69 15.60 -10.56 -12.56
C PRO A 69 14.89 -11.10 -11.31
N PRO A 70 15.60 -11.28 -10.20
CA PRO A 70 14.99 -11.69 -8.95
C PRO A 70 13.84 -10.75 -8.57
N LEU A 71 12.77 -11.29 -7.99
CA LEU A 71 11.64 -10.47 -7.51
C LEU A 71 12.09 -9.43 -6.49
N ILE A 72 13.11 -9.77 -5.72
CA ILE A 72 13.70 -8.96 -4.68
C ILE A 72 15.15 -8.71 -5.10
N SER A 73 15.40 -7.51 -5.61
CA SER A 73 16.70 -7.12 -6.20
C SER A 73 17.68 -6.55 -5.19
N SER A 74 17.23 -6.21 -3.98
CA SER A 74 18.07 -5.69 -2.90
C SER A 74 17.63 -6.25 -1.55
N VAL A 75 18.16 -7.41 -1.19
CA VAL A 75 18.00 -7.95 0.16
C VAL A 75 19.12 -7.36 1.00
N ASP A 76 18.82 -6.30 1.76
CA ASP A 76 19.62 -6.01 2.96
C ASP A 76 18.93 -6.77 4.10
N PRO A 77 19.48 -7.92 4.53
CA PRO A 77 18.80 -8.80 5.48
C PRO A 77 18.43 -8.06 6.76
N LYS A 78 19.27 -7.10 7.17
CA LYS A 78 19.03 -6.29 8.38
C LYS A 78 17.87 -5.33 8.19
N LYS A 79 17.69 -4.73 7.00
CA LYS A 79 16.56 -3.84 6.72
C LYS A 79 15.24 -4.59 6.65
N GLU A 80 15.22 -5.76 6.02
CA GLU A 80 14.02 -6.60 5.94
C GLU A 80 13.61 -7.13 7.32
N GLU A 81 14.57 -7.62 8.10
CA GLU A 81 14.33 -8.06 9.48
C GLU A 81 13.81 -6.90 10.33
N ARG A 82 14.42 -5.71 10.21
CA ARG A 82 13.94 -4.50 10.90
C ARG A 82 12.53 -4.13 10.49
N LEU A 83 12.22 -4.17 9.19
CA LEU A 83 10.89 -3.85 8.67
C LEU A 83 9.85 -4.86 9.18
N ALA A 84 10.15 -6.17 9.14
CA ALA A 84 9.29 -7.22 9.66
C ALA A 84 9.02 -7.03 11.16
N LYS A 85 10.05 -6.70 11.96
CA LYS A 85 9.89 -6.37 13.38
C LYS A 85 8.98 -5.16 13.59
N ILE A 86 9.18 -4.07 12.84
CA ILE A 86 8.32 -2.88 12.91
C ILE A 86 6.88 -3.24 12.55
N MET A 87 6.67 -4.04 11.50
CA MET A 87 5.34 -4.45 11.07
C MET A 87 4.63 -5.29 12.14
N LYS A 88 5.34 -6.20 12.80
CA LYS A 88 4.81 -7.00 13.90
C LYS A 88 4.44 -6.12 15.09
N ILE A 89 5.37 -5.27 15.54
CA ILE A 89 5.14 -4.33 16.65
C ILE A 89 3.91 -3.44 16.36
N ARG A 90 3.77 -2.93 15.13
CA ARG A 90 2.65 -2.07 14.74
C ARG A 90 1.33 -2.81 14.54
N ALA A 91 1.36 -4.12 14.31
CA ALA A 91 0.13 -4.91 14.22
C ALA A 91 -0.55 -5.02 15.59
N ASP A 92 0.28 -5.14 16.64
CA ASP A 92 -0.14 -5.28 18.04
C ASP A 92 -0.24 -3.93 18.77
N ALA A 93 0.24 -2.85 18.14
CA ALA A 93 0.23 -1.52 18.73
C ALA A 93 -1.20 -1.02 18.94
N GLU A 94 -1.38 -0.37 20.09
CA GLU A 94 -2.63 0.29 20.44
C GLU A 94 -2.94 1.43 19.46
N ASN A 95 -4.23 1.59 19.15
CA ASN A 95 -4.67 2.60 18.22
C ASN A 95 -4.79 3.95 18.93
N GLU A 96 -3.69 4.69 19.03
CA GLU A 96 -3.64 6.04 19.63
C GLU A 96 -4.69 6.99 19.00
N LEU A 97 -5.03 6.79 17.72
CA LEU A 97 -6.08 7.56 17.06
C LEU A 97 -7.47 7.22 17.62
N LYS A 98 -7.74 5.96 17.98
CA LYS A 98 -8.98 5.55 18.63
C LYS A 98 -9.14 6.25 19.97
N GLU A 99 -8.09 6.28 20.80
CA GLU A 99 -8.11 6.99 22.07
C GLU A 99 -8.35 8.48 21.86
N ARG A 100 -7.61 9.10 20.95
CA ARG A 100 -7.77 10.53 20.64
C ARG A 100 -9.17 10.88 20.16
N VAL A 101 -9.81 10.01 19.37
CA VAL A 101 -11.21 10.19 18.91
C VAL A 101 -12.21 10.01 20.05
N LEU A 102 -11.94 9.11 20.99
CA LEU A 102 -12.80 8.92 22.16
C LEU A 102 -12.69 10.10 23.14
N GLU A 103 -11.48 10.60 23.35
CA GLU A 103 -11.20 11.76 24.21
C GLU A 103 -11.68 13.08 23.61
N ASN A 104 -11.47 13.27 22.30
CA ASN A 104 -11.93 14.42 21.54
C ASN A 104 -12.51 13.95 20.21
N PRO A 105 -13.82 13.67 20.16
CA PRO A 105 -14.46 13.30 18.90
C PRO A 105 -14.17 14.38 17.87
N PHE A 106 -13.59 14.00 16.73
CA PHE A 106 -13.53 14.87 15.55
C PHE A 106 -14.98 15.09 15.11
N ASN A 107 -15.61 16.09 15.71
CA ASN A 107 -17.04 16.27 15.71
C ASN A 107 -17.54 16.43 14.26
N SER A 108 -18.48 15.58 13.86
CA SER A 108 -19.12 15.62 12.53
C SER A 108 -20.09 16.80 12.37
N ARG A 109 -20.32 17.56 13.45
CA ARG A 109 -21.08 18.82 13.48
C ARG A 109 -20.22 20.04 13.78
N CYS A 110 -18.93 20.01 13.43
CA CYS A 110 -18.11 21.21 13.50
C CYS A 110 -18.60 22.25 12.49
N LYS A 111 -18.80 23.49 12.94
CA LYS A 111 -18.79 24.64 12.03
C LYS A 111 -17.38 24.71 11.46
N TRP A 112 -17.26 24.57 10.15
CA TRP A 112 -16.00 24.83 9.46
C TRP A 112 -15.75 26.32 9.51
N ASP A 113 -14.87 26.74 10.41
CA ASP A 113 -14.39 28.11 10.42
C ASP A 113 -13.42 28.28 9.25
N LYS A 114 -13.62 29.35 8.48
CA LYS A 114 -12.73 29.68 7.38
C LYS A 114 -11.37 30.06 7.97
N LEU A 115 -10.38 29.20 7.73
CA LEU A 115 -8.99 29.47 8.08
C LEU A 115 -8.40 30.43 7.06
N GLU A 116 -7.89 31.55 7.55
CA GLU A 116 -7.09 32.48 6.75
C GLU A 116 -5.63 32.00 6.75
N ASP A 117 -4.91 32.20 5.65
CA ASP A 117 -3.52 31.74 5.46
C ASP A 117 -2.57 32.18 6.59
N THR A 118 -2.88 33.28 7.26
CA THR A 118 -2.11 33.85 8.36
C THR A 118 -2.29 33.11 9.69
N GLN A 119 -3.31 32.26 9.82
CA GLN A 119 -3.64 31.56 11.07
C GLN A 119 -2.92 30.22 11.22
N ILE A 120 -2.26 29.73 10.15
CA ILE A 120 -1.57 28.43 10.16
C ILE A 120 -0.07 28.63 9.98
N ALA A 121 0.70 28.28 11.02
CA ALA A 121 2.14 28.12 10.89
C ALA A 121 2.45 26.78 10.20
N PHE A 122 2.58 26.79 8.87
CA PHE A 122 3.00 25.59 8.15
C PHE A 122 4.41 25.16 8.59
N PRO A 123 4.63 23.88 8.93
CA PRO A 123 5.94 23.40 9.35
C PRO A 123 6.96 23.59 8.23
N LYS A 124 8.07 24.26 8.56
CA LYS A 124 9.20 24.39 7.63
C LYS A 124 9.96 23.06 7.60
N MET A 125 9.94 22.39 6.46
CA MET A 125 10.62 21.11 6.27
C MET A 125 11.82 21.26 5.34
N THR A 126 12.89 20.52 5.60
CA THR A 126 14.03 20.40 4.68
C THR A 126 13.67 19.52 3.48
N LYS A 127 14.45 19.61 2.39
CA LYS A 127 14.25 18.76 1.20
C LYS A 127 14.36 17.27 1.52
N GLU A 128 15.20 16.90 2.49
CA GLU A 128 15.38 15.52 2.93
C GLU A 128 14.15 15.03 3.69
N GLN A 129 13.64 15.83 4.63
CA GLN A 129 12.40 15.53 5.35
C GLN A 129 11.19 15.38 4.41
N LEU A 130 11.09 16.24 3.39
CA LEU A 130 10.05 16.11 2.36
C LEU A 130 10.21 14.83 1.54
N ARG A 131 11.45 14.44 1.22
CA ARG A 131 11.72 13.20 0.47
C ARG A 131 11.33 11.97 1.29
N ASP A 132 11.62 11.99 2.58
CA ASP A 132 11.26 10.92 3.51
C ASP A 132 9.74 10.84 3.68
N LEU A 133 9.07 11.99 3.86
CA LEU A 133 7.61 12.07 3.98
C LEU A 133 6.90 11.60 2.71
N CYS A 134 7.41 11.97 1.54
CA CYS A 134 6.84 11.62 0.24
C CYS A 134 7.31 10.26 -0.29
N PHE A 135 8.12 9.52 0.45
CA PHE A 135 8.72 8.25 0.01
C PHE A 135 9.44 8.36 -1.34
N GLY A 136 10.05 9.52 -1.63
CA GLY A 136 10.71 9.79 -2.91
C GLY A 136 10.65 11.24 -3.36
N THR A 137 11.14 11.47 -4.59
CA THR A 137 11.22 12.81 -5.19
C THR A 137 10.10 13.10 -6.18
N TYR A 138 9.28 12.11 -6.51
CA TYR A 138 8.26 12.23 -7.55
C TYR A 138 7.18 13.25 -7.16
N GLN A 139 6.61 13.13 -5.96
CA GLN A 139 5.56 14.01 -5.46
C GLN A 139 6.08 15.46 -5.31
N ILE A 140 7.34 15.63 -4.91
CA ILE A 140 8.00 16.94 -4.82
C ILE A 140 8.10 17.60 -6.20
N LYS A 141 8.42 16.82 -7.25
CA LYS A 141 8.47 17.34 -8.63
C LYS A 141 7.08 17.73 -9.15
N GLN A 142 6.04 16.99 -8.77
CA GLN A 142 4.65 17.29 -9.16
C GLN A 142 4.09 18.50 -8.41
N ALA A 143 4.55 18.77 -7.19
CA ALA A 143 4.05 19.85 -6.34
C ALA A 143 4.02 21.20 -7.08
N ARG A 144 5.08 21.52 -7.85
CA ARG A 144 5.13 22.76 -8.63
C ARG A 144 3.98 22.89 -9.63
N ARG A 145 3.74 21.84 -10.44
CA ARG A 145 2.67 21.85 -11.44
C ARG A 145 1.30 21.91 -10.79
N TYR A 146 1.14 21.21 -9.67
CA TYR A 146 -0.08 21.24 -8.87
C TYR A 146 -0.35 22.66 -8.34
N THR A 147 0.66 23.31 -7.75
CA THR A 147 0.55 24.69 -7.27
C THR A 147 0.24 25.67 -8.41
N GLU A 148 0.89 25.53 -9.56
CA GLU A 148 0.60 26.38 -10.73
C GLU A 148 -0.84 26.19 -11.25
N ALA A 149 -1.36 24.96 -11.27
CA ALA A 149 -2.75 24.70 -11.65
C ALA A 149 -3.75 25.35 -10.68
N HIS A 150 -3.50 25.28 -9.37
CA HIS A 150 -4.43 25.78 -8.35
C HIS A 150 -4.26 27.28 -8.00
N LEU A 151 -3.16 27.93 -8.42
CA LEU A 151 -2.98 29.39 -8.27
C LEU A 151 -3.50 30.19 -9.47
N ASN A 152 -3.70 29.56 -10.62
CA ASN A 152 -4.31 30.20 -11.78
C ASN A 152 -5.80 30.40 -11.51
N LYS A 153 -6.19 31.65 -11.19
CA LYS A 153 -7.56 32.11 -10.85
C LYS A 153 -8.65 31.85 -11.91
N ASN A 154 -8.36 31.13 -12.98
CA ASN A 154 -9.32 30.84 -14.06
C ASN A 154 -9.97 29.45 -13.95
N ASP A 155 -9.55 28.58 -13.03
CA ASP A 155 -10.22 27.30 -12.75
C ASP A 155 -11.23 27.45 -11.59
N GLY A 156 -12.08 28.46 -11.68
CA GLY A 156 -13.26 28.58 -10.82
C GLY A 156 -14.34 27.62 -11.29
N ASP A 157 -14.34 26.40 -10.77
CA ASP A 157 -15.53 25.59 -10.48
C ASP A 157 -15.12 24.22 -9.96
N TYR A 158 -15.12 24.02 -8.65
CA TYR A 158 -15.20 22.69 -8.04
C TYR A 158 -15.89 22.82 -6.67
N GLU A 159 -17.23 22.78 -6.67
CA GLU A 159 -18.01 22.29 -5.51
C GLU A 159 -17.81 20.78 -5.32
#